data_AF-A0A0H5NID4-F1
#
_entry.id   AF-A0A0H5NID4-F1
#
_cell.length_a   1.000
_cell.length_b   1.000
_cell.length_c   1.000
_cell.angle_alpha   90.00
_cell.angle_beta   90.00
_cell.angle_gamma   90.00
#
_symmetry.space_group_name_H-M   'P 1'
#
loop_
_entity.id
_entity.type
_entity.pdbx_description
1 polymer ?
#
loop_
_entity_poly.entity_id
_entity_poly.type
_entity_poly.pdbx_seq_one_letter_code
_entity_poly.pdbx_strand_id
1 'polypeptide(L)'
;MRPALRCLVWELDNTLWDGVVCDATSTAPRPAALRTLRVLNERGIWHAAASRSDRGLTLERLYRHGVYEMFSALEIGWGRKSASIVRIARTLGLSLDTIAYIDDEPVERAEVSRALPQVRCYAARNVDVLTALPDFRPVRRSGPHPTPPLGFDRIPAV
;
A
#
# COMPACT_ATOMS: atom_id res chain seq x y z
N MET A 1 -12.76 5.36 21.10
CA MET A 1 -13.02 5.13 19.65
C MET A 1 -11.67 5.15 18.94
N ARG A 2 -11.36 4.20 18.04
CA ARG A 2 -10.08 4.21 17.32
C ARG A 2 -10.02 5.41 16.35
N PRO A 3 -8.84 5.99 16.06
CA PRO A 3 -8.73 7.10 15.12
C PRO A 3 -9.14 6.66 13.70
N ALA A 4 -9.45 7.62 12.83
CA ALA A 4 -9.67 7.33 11.42
C ALA A 4 -8.36 6.86 10.76
N LEU A 5 -8.46 5.94 9.79
CA LEU A 5 -7.29 5.55 9.02
C LEU A 5 -6.87 6.68 8.09
N ARG A 6 -5.56 6.90 7.99
CA ARG A 6 -4.94 7.92 7.14
C ARG A 6 -4.11 7.31 6.02
N CYS A 7 -3.67 6.06 6.15
CA CYS A 7 -2.91 5.36 5.13
C CYS A 7 -3.29 3.87 5.07
N LEU A 8 -3.41 3.34 3.85
CA LEU A 8 -3.45 1.92 3.58
C LEU A 8 -2.12 1.50 2.96
N VAL A 9 -1.39 0.63 3.66
CA VAL A 9 -0.17 -0.02 3.18
C VAL A 9 -0.56 -1.33 2.49
N TRP A 10 -0.06 -1.51 1.28
CA TRP A 10 -0.37 -2.64 0.41
C TRP A 10 0.82 -3.60 0.29
N GLU A 11 0.59 -4.90 0.44
CA GLU A 11 1.29 -5.86 -0.42
C GLU A 11 0.80 -5.68 -1.86
N LEU A 12 1.67 -5.94 -2.83
CA LEU A 12 1.42 -5.84 -4.25
C LEU A 12 1.12 -7.21 -4.86
N ASP A 13 2.00 -8.20 -4.66
CA ASP A 13 1.84 -9.55 -5.23
C ASP A 13 0.63 -10.26 -4.62
N ASN A 14 -0.18 -10.90 -5.45
CA ASN A 14 -1.48 -11.52 -5.11
C ASN A 14 -2.51 -10.59 -4.43
N THR A 15 -2.23 -9.28 -4.36
CA THR A 15 -3.06 -8.29 -3.67
C THR A 15 -3.52 -7.19 -4.62
N LEU A 16 -2.60 -6.41 -5.18
CA LEU A 16 -2.89 -5.38 -6.20
C LEU A 16 -3.15 -6.03 -7.57
N TRP A 17 -2.38 -7.05 -7.91
CA TRP A 17 -2.52 -7.92 -9.09
C TRP A 17 -2.52 -9.39 -8.65
N ASP A 18 -2.85 -10.29 -9.57
CA ASP A 18 -2.62 -11.72 -9.37
C ASP A 18 -1.18 -12.06 -9.75
N GLY A 19 -0.61 -13.10 -9.13
CA GLY A 19 0.73 -13.59 -9.42
C GLY A 19 1.85 -12.80 -8.72
N VAL A 20 3.07 -13.25 -8.95
CA VAL A 20 4.30 -12.77 -8.32
C VAL A 20 5.20 -12.13 -9.38
N VAL A 21 5.73 -10.95 -9.10
CA VAL A 21 6.60 -10.22 -10.04
C VAL A 21 7.88 -10.99 -10.34
N CYS A 22 8.57 -11.51 -9.31
CA CYS A 22 9.82 -12.26 -9.47
C CYS A 22 9.66 -13.55 -10.28
N ASP A 23 8.47 -14.15 -10.26
CA ASP A 23 8.17 -15.38 -11.00
C ASP A 23 7.66 -15.10 -12.41
N ALA A 24 7.61 -13.82 -12.82
CA ALA A 24 7.04 -13.37 -14.10
C ALA A 24 5.58 -13.81 -14.34
N THR A 25 4.83 -14.11 -13.26
CA THR A 25 3.42 -14.54 -13.33
C THR A 25 2.44 -13.40 -13.08
N SER A 26 2.93 -12.22 -12.68
CA SER A 26 2.07 -11.09 -12.35
C SER A 26 1.15 -10.67 -13.51
N THR A 27 -0.10 -10.32 -13.19
CA THR A 27 -1.14 -9.88 -14.13
C THR A 27 -1.38 -8.38 -14.08
N ALA A 28 -2.35 -7.87 -14.86
CA ALA A 28 -2.79 -6.49 -14.72
C ALA A 28 -3.40 -6.25 -13.32
N PRO A 29 -3.36 -5.02 -12.77
CA PRO A 29 -3.98 -4.72 -11.50
C PRO A 29 -5.46 -5.13 -11.47
N ARG A 30 -5.87 -5.79 -10.39
CA ARG A 30 -7.25 -6.23 -10.17
C ARG A 30 -8.18 -5.03 -10.21
N PRO A 31 -9.31 -5.08 -10.96
CA PRO A 31 -10.25 -3.96 -11.03
C PRO A 31 -10.77 -3.51 -9.65
N ALA A 32 -10.96 -4.44 -8.72
CA ALA A 32 -11.34 -4.12 -7.35
C ALA A 32 -10.26 -3.32 -6.60
N ALA A 33 -8.99 -3.71 -6.72
CA ALA A 33 -7.89 -2.99 -6.09
C ALA A 33 -7.75 -1.56 -6.64
N LEU A 34 -7.88 -1.39 -7.97
CA LEU A 34 -7.87 -0.06 -8.60
C LEU A 34 -9.04 0.82 -8.14
N ARG A 35 -10.25 0.25 -7.99
CA ARG A 35 -11.39 0.99 -7.44
C ARG A 35 -11.13 1.43 -6.00
N THR A 36 -10.62 0.52 -5.16
CA THR A 36 -10.30 0.84 -3.76
C THR A 36 -9.24 1.92 -3.64
N LEU A 37 -8.15 1.83 -4.42
CA LEU A 37 -7.14 2.88 -4.51
C LEU A 37 -7.76 4.26 -4.83
N ARG A 38 -8.62 4.34 -5.86
CA ARG A 38 -9.25 5.62 -6.25
C ARG A 38 -10.17 6.17 -5.17
N VAL A 39 -11.10 5.35 -4.67
CA VAL A 39 -12.10 5.76 -3.68
C VAL A 39 -11.45 6.20 -2.38
N LEU A 40 -10.44 5.47 -1.90
CA LEU A 40 -9.75 5.83 -0.65
C LEU A 40 -8.88 7.09 -0.85
N ASN A 41 -8.25 7.26 -2.00
CA ASN A 41 -7.53 8.49 -2.32
C ASN A 41 -8.45 9.72 -2.32
N GLU A 42 -9.64 9.64 -2.90
CA GLU A 42 -10.67 10.70 -2.88
C GLU A 42 -11.12 11.05 -1.45
N ARG A 43 -11.11 10.07 -0.54
CA ARG A 43 -11.41 10.24 0.89
C ARG A 43 -10.25 10.84 1.69
N GLY A 44 -9.14 11.14 1.03
CA GLY A 44 -7.97 11.74 1.66
C GLY A 44 -6.98 10.72 2.23
N ILE A 45 -7.24 9.42 2.10
CA ILE A 45 -6.36 8.35 2.58
C ILE A 45 -5.16 8.23 1.64
N TRP A 46 -3.98 8.04 2.21
CA TRP A 46 -2.74 7.80 1.46
C TRP A 46 -2.55 6.32 1.17
N HIS A 47 -1.77 6.03 0.13
CA HIS A 47 -1.36 4.67 -0.17
C HIS A 47 0.15 4.56 -0.07
N ALA A 48 0.62 3.45 0.46
CA ALA A 48 2.02 3.06 0.44
C ALA A 48 2.11 1.57 0.12
N ALA A 49 3.27 1.11 -0.32
CA ALA A 49 3.50 -0.31 -0.55
C ALA A 49 4.59 -0.84 0.39
N ALA A 50 4.34 -2.00 0.98
CA ALA A 50 5.33 -2.83 1.64
C ALA A 50 5.29 -4.20 0.97
N SER A 51 6.22 -4.48 0.05
CA SER A 51 6.22 -5.71 -0.77
C SER A 51 7.54 -6.46 -0.64
N ARG A 52 7.48 -7.79 -0.56
CA ARG A 52 8.67 -8.65 -0.52
C ARG A 52 8.99 -9.14 -1.91
N SER A 53 9.71 -8.32 -2.66
CA SER A 53 9.99 -8.57 -4.07
C SER A 53 11.30 -7.91 -4.50
N ASP A 54 11.69 -8.12 -5.75
CA ASP A 54 12.78 -7.35 -6.38
C ASP A 54 12.33 -5.90 -6.64
N ARG A 55 13.14 -4.94 -6.21
CA ARG A 55 12.81 -3.52 -6.30
C ARG A 55 12.72 -3.03 -7.74
N GLY A 56 13.66 -3.44 -8.60
CA GLY A 56 13.70 -2.99 -9.99
C GLY A 56 12.49 -3.47 -10.77
N LEU A 57 12.24 -4.79 -10.72
CA LEU A 57 11.11 -5.41 -11.40
C LEU A 57 9.76 -4.88 -10.91
N THR A 58 9.62 -4.68 -9.59
CA THR A 58 8.37 -4.17 -9.02
C THR A 58 8.11 -2.72 -9.42
N LEU A 59 9.14 -1.86 -9.44
CA LEU A 59 9.00 -0.48 -9.89
C LEU A 59 8.61 -0.41 -11.35
N GLU A 60 9.28 -1.17 -12.22
CA GLU A 60 8.93 -1.26 -13.64
C GLU A 60 7.46 -1.67 -13.81
N ARG A 61 6.99 -2.63 -13.01
CA ARG A 61 5.60 -3.09 -13.02
C ARG A 61 4.61 -1.98 -12.63
N LEU A 62 4.90 -1.24 -11.56
CA LEU A 62 4.07 -0.12 -11.11
C LEU A 62 4.00 1.00 -12.17
N TYR A 63 5.12 1.31 -12.84
CA TYR A 63 5.19 2.29 -13.92
C TYR A 63 4.40 1.83 -15.14
N ARG A 64 4.62 0.58 -15.58
CA ARG A 64 3.93 0.00 -16.74
C ARG A 64 2.40 0.06 -16.62
N HIS A 65 1.90 -0.13 -15.40
CA HIS A 65 0.46 -0.08 -15.11
C HIS A 65 -0.05 1.32 -14.72
N GLY A 66 0.81 2.34 -14.71
CA GLY A 66 0.44 3.72 -14.40
C GLY A 66 -0.07 3.93 -12.96
N VAL A 67 0.31 3.07 -12.02
CA VAL A 67 -0.15 3.12 -10.62
C VAL A 67 0.92 3.62 -9.66
N TYR A 68 2.16 3.80 -10.11
CA TYR A 68 3.28 4.30 -9.30
C TYR A 68 2.92 5.59 -8.55
N GLU A 69 2.35 6.56 -9.27
CA GLU A 69 1.98 7.88 -8.73
C GLU A 69 0.88 7.83 -7.66
N MET A 70 0.20 6.69 -7.50
CA MET A 70 -0.80 6.51 -6.46
C MET A 70 -0.17 6.22 -5.08
N PHE A 71 1.11 5.85 -5.02
CA PHE A 71 1.79 5.45 -3.79
C PHE A 71 2.74 6.55 -3.28
N SER A 72 2.45 7.07 -2.09
CA SER A 72 3.24 8.11 -1.41
C SER A 72 4.52 7.58 -0.75
N ALA A 73 4.66 6.27 -0.57
CA ALA A 73 5.88 5.62 -0.07
C ALA A 73 5.96 4.17 -0.53
N LEU A 74 7.19 3.68 -0.79
CA LEU A 74 7.45 2.31 -1.26
C LEU A 74 8.60 1.68 -0.48
N GLU A 75 8.31 0.59 0.23
CA GLU A 75 9.28 -0.28 0.89
C GLU A 75 9.24 -1.65 0.20
N ILE A 76 10.12 -1.83 -0.79
CA ILE A 76 10.21 -3.05 -1.59
C ILE A 76 11.55 -3.72 -1.29
N GLY A 77 11.51 -4.95 -0.79
CA GLY A 77 12.70 -5.75 -0.50
C GLY A 77 12.41 -6.88 0.49
N TRP A 78 13.46 -7.63 0.85
CA TRP A 78 13.33 -8.91 1.56
C TRP A 78 13.23 -8.82 3.09
N GLY A 79 13.07 -7.61 3.63
CA GLY A 79 12.93 -7.38 5.08
C GLY A 79 11.54 -7.73 5.63
N ARG A 80 11.42 -7.69 6.96
CA ARG A 80 10.14 -7.90 7.67
C ARG A 80 9.12 -6.80 7.34
N LYS A 81 7.85 -7.18 7.18
CA LYS A 81 6.75 -6.25 6.88
C LYS A 81 6.54 -5.20 7.95
N SER A 82 6.55 -5.60 9.22
CA SER A 82 6.45 -4.67 10.35
C SER A 82 7.51 -3.56 10.29
N ALA A 83 8.77 -3.91 10.01
CA ALA A 83 9.85 -2.92 9.88
C ALA A 83 9.62 -1.97 8.69
N SER A 84 9.13 -2.47 7.57
CA SER A 84 8.75 -1.65 6.41
C SER A 84 7.61 -0.68 6.75
N ILE A 85 6.57 -1.14 7.44
CA ILE A 85 5.45 -0.28 7.87
C ILE A 85 5.94 0.82 8.83
N VAL A 86 6.87 0.53 9.74
CA VAL A 86 7.47 1.54 10.62
C VAL A 86 8.23 2.60 9.81
N ARG A 87 9.00 2.20 8.80
CA ARG A 87 9.69 3.16 7.92
C ARG A 87 8.71 4.02 7.12
N ILE A 88 7.66 3.42 6.56
CA ILE A 88 6.57 4.13 5.87
C ILE A 88 5.92 5.15 6.80
N ALA A 89 5.55 4.74 8.03
CA ALA A 89 4.94 5.61 9.01
C ALA A 89 5.82 6.84 9.31
N ARG A 90 7.12 6.61 9.50
CA ARG A 90 8.10 7.69 9.71
C ARG A 90 8.21 8.61 8.50
N THR A 91 8.34 8.06 7.30
CA THR A 91 8.44 8.82 6.03
C THR A 91 7.22 9.70 5.82
N LEU A 92 6.03 9.19 6.15
CA LEU A 92 4.77 9.92 5.98
C LEU A 92 4.40 10.79 7.20
N GLY A 93 5.17 10.75 8.29
CA GLY A 93 4.81 11.46 9.53
C GLY A 93 3.48 11.01 10.13
N LEU A 94 3.15 9.72 10.01
CA LEU A 94 1.90 9.13 10.51
C LEU A 94 2.14 8.31 11.78
N SER A 95 1.18 8.34 12.69
CA SER A 95 1.12 7.42 13.82
C SER A 95 0.61 6.04 13.36
N LEU A 96 1.18 4.98 13.92
CA LEU A 96 0.91 3.60 13.49
C LEU A 96 -0.56 3.17 13.71
N ASP A 97 -1.29 3.80 14.65
CA ASP A 97 -2.72 3.55 14.92
C ASP A 97 -3.67 4.13 13.85
N THR A 98 -3.13 4.97 12.95
CA THR A 98 -3.82 5.50 11.76
C THR A 98 -3.47 4.73 10.48
N ILE A 99 -2.70 3.66 10.58
CA ILE A 99 -2.27 2.84 9.44
C ILE A 99 -3.04 1.52 9.39
N ALA A 100 -3.47 1.16 8.19
CA ALA A 100 -3.94 -0.16 7.84
C ALA A 100 -2.94 -0.87 6.93
N TYR A 101 -2.95 -2.20 6.98
CA TYR A 101 -2.14 -3.08 6.14
C TYR A 101 -3.05 -4.11 5.46
N ILE A 102 -2.86 -4.33 4.15
CA ILE A 102 -3.54 -5.37 3.40
C ILE A 102 -2.53 -6.31 2.74
N ASP A 103 -2.73 -7.61 2.92
CA ASP A 103 -1.87 -8.66 2.38
C ASP A 103 -2.68 -9.94 2.15
N ASP A 104 -2.31 -10.71 1.14
CA ASP A 104 -2.88 -12.03 0.86
C ASP A 104 -2.35 -13.10 1.82
N GLU A 105 -1.07 -13.01 2.21
CA GLU A 105 -0.38 -14.03 3.00
C GLU A 105 -0.75 -13.94 4.50
N PRO A 106 -1.41 -14.95 5.08
CA PRO A 106 -1.77 -14.96 6.49
C PRO A 106 -0.58 -14.81 7.45
N VAL A 107 0.58 -15.40 7.12
CA VAL A 107 1.77 -15.33 7.96
C VAL A 107 2.29 -13.90 8.07
N GLU A 108 2.32 -13.15 6.98
CA GLU A 108 2.77 -11.75 6.98
C GLU A 108 1.81 -10.85 7.77
N ARG A 109 0.49 -11.06 7.64
CA ARG A 109 -0.49 -10.35 8.49
C ARG A 109 -0.31 -10.67 9.97
N ALA A 110 -0.03 -11.93 10.32
CA ALA A 110 0.21 -12.33 11.70
C ALA A 110 1.50 -11.71 12.25
N GLU A 111 2.56 -11.64 11.44
CA GLU A 111 3.82 -10.97 11.77
C GLU A 111 3.58 -9.50 12.13
N VAL A 112 2.88 -8.77 11.25
CA VAL A 112 2.56 -7.36 11.46
C VAL A 112 1.66 -7.17 12.68
N SER A 113 0.60 -7.97 12.82
CA SER A 113 -0.34 -7.82 13.94
C SER A 113 0.31 -8.08 15.29
N ARG A 114 1.28 -9.01 15.36
CA ARG A 114 2.05 -9.29 16.58
C ARG A 114 3.07 -8.19 16.88
N ALA A 115 3.78 -7.70 15.86
CA ALA A 115 4.82 -6.70 16.04
C ALA A 115 4.27 -5.28 16.25
N LEU A 116 3.14 -4.96 15.60
CA LEU A 116 2.51 -3.64 15.58
C LEU A 116 1.00 -3.75 15.87
N PRO A 117 0.57 -4.05 17.10
CA PRO A 117 -0.85 -4.28 17.44
C PRO A 117 -1.80 -3.12 17.13
N GLN A 118 -1.27 -1.91 16.97
CA GLN A 118 -2.01 -0.72 16.57
C GLN A 118 -2.36 -0.67 15.07
N VAL A 119 -1.62 -1.39 14.22
CA VAL A 119 -1.85 -1.44 12.77
C VAL A 119 -2.99 -2.41 12.47
N ARG A 120 -3.98 -1.96 11.69
CA ARG A 120 -5.13 -2.79 11.32
C ARG A 120 -4.80 -3.64 10.10
N CYS A 121 -4.79 -4.96 10.25
CA CYS A 121 -4.47 -5.87 9.16
C CYS A 121 -5.74 -6.45 8.52
N TYR A 122 -5.78 -6.46 7.19
CA TYR A 122 -6.89 -6.98 6.38
C TYR A 122 -6.37 -8.01 5.39
N ALA A 123 -7.16 -9.05 5.11
CA ALA A 123 -6.83 -10.02 4.06
C ALA A 123 -7.11 -9.42 2.66
N ALA A 124 -6.26 -9.71 1.67
CA ALA A 124 -6.39 -9.22 0.30
C ALA A 124 -7.77 -9.48 -0.33
N ARG A 125 -8.39 -10.64 -0.02
CA ARG A 125 -9.75 -10.98 -0.46
C ARG A 125 -10.84 -9.97 -0.05
N ASN A 126 -10.57 -9.09 0.92
CA ASN A 126 -11.50 -8.07 1.41
C ASN A 126 -11.27 -6.69 0.76
N VAL A 127 -10.40 -6.58 -0.26
CA VAL A 127 -9.99 -5.29 -0.85
C VAL A 127 -11.17 -4.43 -1.33
N ASP A 128 -12.22 -5.05 -1.86
CA ASP A 128 -13.41 -4.41 -2.40
C ASP A 128 -14.31 -3.83 -1.30
N VAL A 129 -14.42 -4.53 -0.16
CA VAL A 129 -15.26 -4.11 0.97
C VAL A 129 -14.59 -3.10 1.89
N LEU A 130 -13.27 -2.86 1.78
CA LEU A 130 -12.56 -1.88 2.62
C LEU A 130 -13.20 -0.50 2.57
N THR A 131 -13.67 -0.09 1.39
CA THR A 131 -14.32 1.22 1.19
C THR A 131 -15.66 1.36 1.92
N ALA A 132 -16.28 0.26 2.37
CA ALA A 132 -17.50 0.27 3.15
C ALA A 132 -17.24 0.28 4.66
N LEU A 133 -16.02 -0.01 5.11
CA LEU A 133 -15.72 -0.08 6.54
C LEU A 133 -15.71 1.33 7.18
N PRO A 134 -16.30 1.51 8.38
CA PRO A 134 -16.34 2.80 9.07
C PRO A 134 -14.96 3.42 9.34
N ASP A 135 -13.94 2.57 9.43
CA ASP A 135 -12.54 2.96 9.66
C ASP A 135 -11.94 3.77 8.50
N PHE A 136 -12.42 3.55 7.28
CA PHE A 136 -12.00 4.22 6.04
C PHE A 136 -12.94 5.39 5.67
N ARG A 137 -13.45 6.10 6.67
CA ARG A 137 -14.24 7.32 6.48
C ARG A 137 -13.38 8.48 5.92
N PRO A 138 -13.98 9.49 5.25
CA PRO A 138 -13.26 10.67 4.79
C PRO A 138 -12.46 11.36 5.90
N VAL A 139 -11.22 11.75 5.60
CA VAL A 139 -10.35 12.49 6.52
C VAL A 139 -9.91 13.76 5.83
N ARG A 140 -9.98 14.91 6.52
CA ARG A 140 -9.37 16.13 6.02
C ARG A 140 -7.86 15.93 5.93
N ARG A 141 -7.31 16.01 4.72
CA ARG A 141 -5.87 16.05 4.53
C ARG A 141 -5.32 17.31 5.18
N SER A 142 -4.42 17.15 6.14
CA SER A 142 -3.56 18.24 6.62
C SER A 142 -2.21 18.12 5.92
N GLY A 143 -1.78 19.20 5.25
CA GLY A 143 -0.53 19.25 4.49
C GLY A 143 -0.66 18.87 2.99
N PRO A 144 0.38 19.14 2.19
CA PRO A 144 0.41 18.81 0.77
C PRO A 144 0.36 17.29 0.55
N HIS A 145 -0.07 16.86 -0.64
CA HIS A 145 -0.02 15.44 -1.01
C HIS A 145 1.44 14.98 -0.94
N PRO A 146 1.77 13.95 -0.13
CA PRO A 146 3.11 13.42 -0.15
C PRO A 146 3.36 12.88 -1.55
N THR A 147 4.33 13.50 -2.21
CA THR A 147 4.77 13.09 -3.55
C THR A 147 5.22 11.64 -3.49
N PRO A 148 5.06 10.89 -4.59
CA PRO A 148 5.68 9.57 -4.70
C PRO A 148 7.16 9.62 -4.30
N PRO A 149 7.71 8.53 -3.75
CA PRO A 149 9.07 8.51 -3.26
C PRO A 149 10.04 8.93 -4.37
N LEU A 150 10.60 10.15 -4.27
CA LEU A 150 11.50 10.74 -5.27
C LEU A 150 12.57 9.70 -5.67
N GLY A 151 12.54 9.29 -6.94
CA GLY A 151 13.39 8.22 -7.44
C GLY A 151 13.24 8.05 -8.95
N PHE A 152 14.12 8.75 -9.67
CA PHE A 152 14.26 8.92 -11.12
C PHE A 152 13.37 10.01 -11.74
N ASP A 153 14.05 10.96 -12.39
CA ASP A 153 13.45 11.91 -13.31
C ASP A 153 12.45 11.18 -14.21
N ARG A 154 11.33 11.85 -14.52
CA ARG A 154 10.42 11.46 -15.58
C ARG A 154 11.26 11.04 -16.80
N ILE A 155 11.40 9.74 -17.06
CA ILE A 155 11.86 9.31 -18.37
C ILE A 155 10.71 9.72 -19.29
N PRO A 156 10.90 10.72 -20.17
CA PRO A 156 9.87 11.05 -21.13
C PRO A 156 9.62 9.79 -21.95
N ALA A 157 8.37 9.42 -22.13
CA ALA A 157 8.02 8.43 -23.14
C ALA A 157 8.59 8.93 -24.47
N VAL A 158 9.54 8.16 -25.04
CA VAL A 158 9.99 8.32 -26.41
C VAL A 158 9.00 7.64 -27.33
#